data_AF-A0A927X1Z1-F1
#
_entry.id   AF-A0A927X1Z1-F1
#
_cell.length_a   1.000
_cell.length_b   1.000
_cell.length_c   1.000
_cell.angle_alpha   90.00
_cell.angle_beta   90.00
_cell.angle_gamma   90.00
#
_symmetry.space_group_name_H-M   'P 1'
#
loop_
_entity.id
_entity.type
_entity.pdbx_description
1 polymer ?
#
loop_
_entity_poly.entity_id
_entity_poly.type
_entity_poly.pdbx_seq_one_letter_code
_entity_poly.pdbx_strand_id
1 'polypeptide(L)'
;MSNKVKILCFDDALEAITIRSVLESFDAKVEIAYIGRPNAFIEELNNSDDYKYIIFSGHGDNKFIMPVLAEEIYVEDEPKDITSEVIKEKININNKIIISMCCNTGTTNIAESFIQKGNTYIAPSDFIEGTAALFFVIKFFYEHFVLKKSIVDSYNNSIINDDETRLYKLFK
;
A
#
# COMPACT_ATOMS: atom_id res chain seq x y z
N MET A 1 -4.65 4.58 -22.26
CA MET A 1 -4.00 5.38 -21.19
C MET A 1 -3.13 4.44 -20.39
N SER A 2 -1.87 4.81 -20.15
CA SER A 2 -0.97 4.04 -19.27
C SER A 2 -1.51 4.07 -17.83
N ASN A 3 -1.44 2.94 -17.12
CA ASN A 3 -1.86 2.86 -15.72
C ASN A 3 -0.94 3.73 -14.86
N LYS A 4 -1.50 4.64 -14.05
CA LYS A 4 -0.73 5.43 -13.08
C LYS A 4 -0.72 4.74 -11.73
N VAL A 5 0.48 4.51 -11.17
CA VAL A 5 0.69 3.89 -9.86
C VAL A 5 1.48 4.84 -8.97
N LYS A 6 1.05 5.02 -7.73
CA LYS A 6 1.78 5.76 -6.71
C LYS A 6 2.31 4.80 -5.66
N ILE A 7 3.57 4.92 -5.28
CA ILE A 7 4.19 4.14 -4.21
C ILE A 7 4.54 5.11 -3.09
N LEU A 8 3.98 4.91 -1.90
CA LEU A 8 4.40 5.60 -0.69
C LEU A 8 5.45 4.72 -0.01
N CYS A 9 6.69 5.18 -0.03
CA CYS A 9 7.86 4.51 0.55
C CYS A 9 8.20 5.21 1.86
N PHE A 10 7.98 4.55 2.99
CA PHE A 10 8.22 5.11 4.33
C PHE A 10 9.17 4.26 5.18
N ASP A 11 9.96 3.42 4.52
CA ASP A 11 11.08 2.66 5.09
C ASP A 11 12.18 2.49 4.02
N ASP A 12 12.93 1.37 4.02
CA ASP A 12 13.96 1.09 3.02
C ASP A 12 13.39 1.11 1.59
N ALA A 13 14.14 1.72 0.68
CA ALA A 13 13.68 2.01 -0.67
C ALA A 13 13.77 0.82 -1.63
N LEU A 14 14.43 -0.29 -1.28
CA LEU A 14 14.71 -1.37 -2.21
C LEU A 14 13.43 -2.00 -2.76
N GLU A 15 12.43 -2.27 -1.91
CA GLU A 15 11.14 -2.81 -2.34
C GLU A 15 10.42 -1.86 -3.30
N ALA A 16 10.33 -0.58 -2.94
CA ALA A 16 9.68 0.45 -3.74
C ALA A 16 10.35 0.63 -5.12
N ILE A 17 11.68 0.68 -5.17
CA ILE A 17 12.46 0.81 -6.43
C ILE A 17 12.28 -0.45 -7.29
N THR A 18 12.31 -1.64 -6.68
CA THR A 18 12.13 -2.90 -7.40
C THR A 18 10.75 -2.96 -8.04
N ILE A 19 9.69 -2.65 -7.28
CA ILE A 19 8.32 -2.64 -7.79
C ILE A 19 8.17 -1.60 -8.90
N ARG A 20 8.70 -0.39 -8.71
CA ARG A 20 8.68 0.63 -9.75
C ARG A 20 9.26 0.10 -11.06
N SER A 21 10.45 -0.50 -11.00
CA SER A 21 11.15 -1.00 -12.18
C SER A 21 10.33 -2.06 -12.92
N VAL A 22 9.69 -2.97 -12.17
CA VAL A 22 8.82 -4.00 -12.75
C VAL A 22 7.55 -3.41 -13.33
N LEU A 23 6.87 -2.50 -12.63
CA LEU A 23 5.62 -1.91 -13.11
C LEU A 23 5.84 -0.99 -14.32
N GLU A 24 6.95 -0.26 -14.38
CA GLU A 24 7.34 0.49 -15.59
C GLU A 24 7.57 -0.45 -16.78
N SER A 25 8.10 -1.67 -16.56
CA SER A 25 8.20 -2.71 -17.60
C SER A 25 6.83 -3.28 -18.02
N PHE A 26 5.78 -3.06 -17.23
CA PHE A 26 4.38 -3.41 -17.55
C PHE A 26 3.60 -2.22 -18.13
N ASP A 27 4.30 -1.23 -18.71
CA ASP A 27 3.76 0.00 -19.30
C ASP A 27 2.98 0.90 -18.31
N ALA A 28 3.26 0.80 -17.00
CA ALA A 28 2.70 1.71 -16.00
C ALA A 28 3.59 2.96 -15.82
N LYS A 29 2.97 4.11 -15.60
CA LYS A 29 3.65 5.31 -15.11
C LYS A 29 3.69 5.24 -13.58
N VAL A 30 4.87 5.16 -13.00
CA VAL A 30 5.05 5.00 -11.55
C VAL A 30 5.68 6.24 -10.94
N GLU A 31 5.12 6.69 -9.83
CA GLU A 31 5.70 7.73 -8.96
C GLU A 31 6.01 7.12 -7.59
N ILE A 32 7.22 7.36 -7.08
CA ILE A 32 7.58 7.03 -5.70
C ILE A 32 7.64 8.31 -4.90
N ALA A 33 6.87 8.35 -3.82
CA ALA A 33 7.01 9.36 -2.78
C ALA A 33 7.83 8.78 -1.63
N TYR A 34 8.98 9.40 -1.35
CA TYR A 34 9.82 9.06 -0.21
C TYR A 34 9.35 9.86 1.00
N ILE A 35 8.79 9.14 1.97
CA ILE A 35 8.10 9.72 3.12
C ILE A 35 9.02 9.67 4.33
N GLY A 36 9.50 10.84 4.74
CA GLY A 36 10.34 10.98 5.92
C GLY A 36 9.58 11.27 7.22
N ARG A 37 8.26 11.50 7.16
CA ARG A 37 7.43 11.82 8.34
C ARG A 37 5.94 11.47 8.17
N PRO A 38 5.20 11.30 9.27
CA PRO A 38 3.77 10.98 9.24
C PRO A 38 2.89 11.99 8.49
N ASN A 39 3.08 13.30 8.66
CA ASN A 39 2.27 14.28 7.93
C ASN A 39 2.49 14.21 6.41
N ALA A 40 3.71 13.90 5.96
CA ALA A 40 3.98 13.72 4.54
C ALA A 40 3.24 12.49 3.98
N PHE A 41 3.09 11.40 4.76
CA PHE A 41 2.25 10.27 4.34
C PHE A 41 0.80 10.72 4.08
N ILE A 42 0.24 11.49 5.02
CA ILE A 42 -1.15 11.96 4.99
C ILE A 42 -1.37 12.88 3.80
N GLU A 43 -0.50 13.89 3.65
CA GLU A 43 -0.53 14.85 2.55
C GLU A 43 -0.41 14.15 1.19
N GLU A 44 0.56 13.26 1.05
CA GLU A 44 0.86 12.60 -0.20
C GLU A 44 -0.25 11.63 -0.63
N LEU A 45 -0.86 10.95 0.34
CA LEU A 45 -2.00 10.08 0.11
C LEU A 45 -3.24 10.90 -0.29
N ASN A 46 -3.53 12.01 0.38
CA ASN A 46 -4.64 12.89 0.02
C ASN A 46 -4.45 13.55 -1.36
N ASN A 47 -3.22 13.82 -1.76
CA ASN A 47 -2.87 14.37 -3.07
C ASN A 47 -2.66 13.27 -4.14
N SER A 48 -3.42 12.18 -4.08
CA SER A 48 -3.29 11.03 -4.99
C SER A 48 -4.45 10.88 -6.00
N ASP A 49 -5.21 11.96 -6.25
CA ASP A 49 -6.41 11.93 -7.11
C ASP A 49 -6.17 11.34 -8.50
N ASP A 50 -5.04 11.66 -9.11
CA ASP A 50 -4.61 11.17 -10.42
C ASP A 50 -4.25 9.67 -10.47
N TYR A 51 -4.08 9.04 -9.32
CA TYR A 51 -3.60 7.67 -9.20
C TYR A 51 -4.75 6.74 -8.81
N LYS A 52 -5.02 5.73 -9.65
CA LYS A 52 -6.00 4.69 -9.33
C LYS A 52 -5.41 3.63 -8.39
N TYR A 53 -4.12 3.34 -8.53
CA TYR A 53 -3.40 2.32 -7.80
C TYR A 53 -2.40 2.97 -6.86
N ILE A 54 -2.41 2.55 -5.60
CA ILE A 54 -1.54 3.06 -4.55
C ILE A 54 -0.91 1.86 -3.85
N ILE A 55 0.40 1.89 -3.66
CA ILE A 55 1.17 0.85 -2.97
C ILE A 55 1.80 1.46 -1.73
N PHE A 56 1.66 0.79 -0.59
CA PHE A 56 2.40 1.13 0.63
C PHE A 56 3.58 0.18 0.78
N SER A 57 4.79 0.74 0.84
CA SER A 57 6.05 0.02 1.02
C SER A 57 6.71 0.54 2.30
N GLY A 58 6.82 -0.37 3.27
CA GLY A 58 7.35 -0.10 4.60
C GLY A 58 6.87 -1.12 5.62
N HIS A 59 7.02 -0.80 6.90
CA HIS A 59 6.68 -1.71 7.99
C HIS A 59 5.27 -1.48 8.56
N GLY A 60 4.72 -2.51 9.17
CA GLY A 60 3.44 -2.45 9.84
C GLY A 60 3.31 -3.42 10.99
N ASP A 61 2.40 -3.08 11.90
CA ASP A 61 1.90 -3.96 12.96
C ASP A 61 0.58 -3.38 13.51
N ASN A 62 -0.56 -3.72 12.90
CA ASN A 62 -1.88 -3.10 13.15
C ASN A 62 -1.94 -1.57 12.93
N LYS A 63 -0.89 -0.99 12.33
CA LYS A 63 -0.71 0.41 11.95
C LYS A 63 0.42 0.45 10.91
N PHE A 64 0.55 1.55 10.18
CA PHE A 64 1.76 1.78 9.37
C PHE A 64 2.81 2.46 10.25
N ILE A 65 3.97 1.81 10.39
CA ILE A 65 5.06 2.29 11.24
C ILE A 65 5.83 3.34 10.44
N MET A 66 5.90 4.55 10.97
CA MET A 66 6.58 5.67 10.30
C MET A 66 8.00 5.87 10.80
N PRO A 67 8.87 6.56 10.03
CA PRO A 67 10.21 6.93 10.51
C PRO A 67 10.15 7.72 11.81
N VAL A 68 10.95 7.31 12.79
CA VAL A 68 11.00 7.96 14.10
C VAL A 68 11.75 9.27 13.99
N LEU A 69 11.07 10.37 14.33
CA LEU A 69 11.68 11.69 14.46
C LEU A 69 12.10 11.96 15.91
N ALA A 70 13.04 12.87 16.10
CA ALA A 70 13.29 13.44 17.43
C ALA A 70 12.04 14.22 17.90
N GLU A 71 11.77 14.21 19.21
CA GLU A 71 10.49 14.71 19.75
C GLU A 71 10.26 16.18 19.40
N GLU A 72 11.32 16.98 19.39
CA GLU A 72 11.31 18.40 19.04
C GLU A 72 11.03 18.70 17.55
N ILE A 73 11.04 17.69 16.67
CA ILE A 73 10.80 17.82 15.23
C ILE A 73 9.32 17.61 14.88
N TYR A 74 8.58 16.89 15.73
CA TYR A 74 7.15 16.72 15.55
C TYR A 74 6.44 18.07 15.66
N VAL A 75 5.47 18.30 14.79
CA VAL A 75 4.55 19.43 14.94
C VAL A 75 3.40 19.03 15.85
N GLU A 76 2.74 20.03 16.44
CA GLU A 76 1.55 19.82 17.26
C GLU A 76 0.51 18.99 16.48
N ASP A 77 -0.07 17.98 17.16
CA ASP A 77 -1.04 17.02 16.61
C ASP A 77 -0.57 16.14 15.42
N GLU A 78 0.73 16.10 15.13
CA GLU A 78 1.27 15.11 14.19
C GLU A 78 1.23 13.70 14.82
N PRO A 79 0.59 12.72 14.16
CA PRO A 79 0.61 11.36 14.67
C PRO A 79 2.02 10.79 14.54
N LYS A 80 2.44 9.90 15.46
CA LYS A 80 3.74 9.22 15.35
C LYS A 80 3.72 8.07 14.33
N ASP A 81 2.58 7.40 14.22
CA ASP A 81 2.32 6.31 13.28
C ASP A 81 0.95 6.50 12.62
N ILE A 82 0.68 5.82 11.51
CA ILE A 82 -0.62 5.90 10.83
C ILE A 82 -1.52 4.75 11.30
N THR A 83 -2.40 5.04 12.25
CA THR A 83 -3.36 4.09 12.80
C THR A 83 -4.70 4.13 12.06
N SER A 84 -5.61 3.20 12.40
CA SER A 84 -6.96 3.19 11.81
C SER A 84 -7.75 4.47 12.10
N GLU A 85 -7.52 5.09 13.26
CA GLU A 85 -8.14 6.34 13.68
C GLU A 85 -7.61 7.51 12.83
N VAL A 86 -6.29 7.57 12.64
CA VAL A 86 -5.65 8.57 11.77
C VAL A 86 -6.19 8.46 10.35
N ILE A 87 -6.37 7.24 9.82
CA ILE A 87 -6.91 7.03 8.47
C ILE A 87 -8.38 7.48 8.38
N LYS A 88 -9.19 7.17 9.39
CA LYS A 88 -10.59 7.60 9.44
C LYS A 88 -10.70 9.13 9.45
N GLU A 89 -9.89 9.79 10.28
CA GLU A 89 -9.93 11.23 10.54
C GLU A 89 -9.26 12.07 9.44
N LYS A 90 -8.04 11.70 9.02
CA LYS A 90 -7.16 12.58 8.23
C LYS A 90 -7.02 12.21 6.76
N ILE A 91 -7.39 10.99 6.37
CA ILE A 91 -7.27 10.54 4.96
C ILE A 91 -8.60 10.73 4.23
N ASN A 92 -8.61 11.35 3.06
CA ASN A 92 -9.81 11.64 2.28
C ASN A 92 -9.64 11.22 0.81
N ILE A 93 -9.37 9.93 0.59
CA ILE A 93 -9.32 9.33 -0.74
C ILE A 93 -10.49 8.37 -0.94
N ASN A 94 -10.99 8.32 -2.18
CA ASN A 94 -12.06 7.43 -2.58
C ASN A 94 -11.74 6.73 -3.90
N ASN A 95 -12.41 5.61 -4.14
CA ASN A 95 -12.33 4.85 -5.39
C ASN A 95 -10.89 4.45 -5.79
N LYS A 96 -10.01 4.19 -4.84
CA LYS A 96 -8.63 3.71 -5.06
C LYS A 96 -8.52 2.20 -4.95
N ILE A 97 -7.45 1.64 -5.50
CA ILE A 97 -7.01 0.27 -5.25
C ILE A 97 -5.68 0.40 -4.49
N ILE A 98 -5.71 0.05 -3.21
CA ILE A 98 -4.60 0.21 -2.30
C ILE A 98 -4.04 -1.18 -1.98
N ILE A 99 -2.74 -1.37 -2.18
CA ILE A 99 -2.03 -2.61 -1.86
C ILE A 99 -0.95 -2.28 -0.82
N SER A 100 -1.07 -2.85 0.37
CA SER A 100 -0.07 -2.72 1.42
C SER A 100 0.86 -3.92 1.41
N MET A 101 2.17 -3.66 1.44
CA MET A 101 3.19 -4.68 1.70
C MET A 101 3.53 -4.80 3.19
N CYS A 102 2.96 -3.92 4.02
CA CYS A 102 3.30 -3.81 5.43
C CYS A 102 2.68 -4.96 6.24
N CYS A 103 3.50 -5.63 7.04
CA CYS A 103 3.08 -6.72 7.94
C CYS A 103 1.84 -6.36 8.77
N ASN A 104 0.95 -7.33 8.95
CA ASN A 104 -0.19 -7.23 9.86
C ASN A 104 -1.04 -5.94 9.67
N THR A 105 -1.21 -5.49 8.42
CA THR A 105 -2.07 -4.34 8.07
C THR A 105 -3.36 -4.76 7.34
N GLY A 106 -3.51 -6.04 7.02
CA GLY A 106 -4.73 -6.68 6.50
C GLY A 106 -5.68 -7.11 7.62
N THR A 107 -5.89 -6.22 8.61
CA THR A 107 -6.83 -6.43 9.71
C THR A 107 -8.11 -5.63 9.49
N THR A 108 -9.21 -6.06 10.10
CA THR A 108 -10.54 -5.45 9.93
C THR A 108 -10.52 -3.96 10.21
N ASN A 109 -9.86 -3.51 11.29
CA ASN A 109 -9.85 -2.10 11.68
C ASN A 109 -9.19 -1.20 10.62
N ILE A 110 -8.04 -1.61 10.09
CA ILE A 110 -7.33 -0.85 9.04
C ILE A 110 -8.11 -0.94 7.73
N ALA A 111 -8.56 -2.13 7.33
CA ALA A 111 -9.30 -2.30 6.09
C ALA A 111 -10.60 -1.45 6.06
N GLU A 112 -11.38 -1.47 7.15
CA GLU A 112 -12.61 -0.69 7.28
C GLU A 112 -12.39 0.81 7.10
N SER A 113 -11.26 1.33 7.60
CA SER A 113 -10.92 2.76 7.46
C SER A 113 -10.73 3.21 6.00
N PHE A 114 -10.39 2.29 5.10
CA PHE A 114 -10.26 2.55 3.66
C PHE A 114 -11.53 2.20 2.87
N ILE A 115 -12.14 1.03 3.10
CA ILE A 115 -13.25 0.54 2.25
C ILE A 115 -14.55 1.33 2.44
N GLN A 116 -14.77 1.92 3.63
CA GLN A 116 -15.94 2.80 3.86
C GLN A 116 -15.97 4.02 2.91
N LYS A 117 -14.83 4.35 2.29
CA LYS A 117 -14.67 5.44 1.31
C LYS A 117 -14.72 4.93 -0.14
N GLY A 118 -15.19 3.70 -0.37
CA GLY A 118 -15.28 3.08 -1.70
C GLY A 118 -13.95 2.60 -2.28
N ASN A 119 -12.92 2.48 -1.45
CA ASN A 119 -11.62 1.94 -1.87
C ASN A 119 -11.63 0.41 -1.83
N THR A 120 -10.83 -0.22 -2.68
CA THR A 120 -10.42 -1.62 -2.51
C THR A 120 -9.08 -1.63 -1.77
N TYR A 121 -8.95 -2.47 -0.75
CA TYR A 121 -7.73 -2.60 0.05
C TYR A 121 -7.25 -4.05 0.05
N ILE A 122 -5.96 -4.27 -0.17
CA ILE A 122 -5.32 -5.60 -0.22
C ILE A 122 -4.06 -5.55 0.64
N ALA A 123 -3.94 -6.43 1.63
CA ALA A 123 -2.85 -6.37 2.60
C ALA A 123 -2.62 -7.72 3.32
N PRO A 124 -1.41 -8.00 3.82
CA PRO A 124 -1.13 -9.21 4.58
C PRO A 124 -1.75 -9.13 5.98
N SER A 125 -2.41 -10.20 6.41
CA SER A 125 -3.09 -10.27 7.70
C SER A 125 -2.21 -10.68 8.88
N ASP A 126 -0.92 -10.92 8.63
CA ASP A 126 0.09 -11.30 9.63
C ASP A 126 1.47 -10.80 9.17
N PHE A 127 2.52 -11.16 9.89
CA PHE A 127 3.91 -10.98 9.47
C PHE A 127 4.17 -11.81 8.22
N ILE A 128 4.64 -11.13 7.17
CA ILE A 128 4.95 -11.72 5.87
C ILE A 128 6.41 -11.50 5.53
N GLU A 129 7.03 -12.47 4.88
CA GLU A 129 8.38 -12.30 4.33
C GLU A 129 8.39 -11.27 3.19
N GLY A 130 9.36 -10.35 3.20
CA GLY A 130 9.44 -9.26 2.22
C GLY A 130 9.54 -9.77 0.77
N THR A 131 10.20 -10.91 0.55
CA THR A 131 10.27 -11.56 -0.77
C THR A 131 8.91 -12.06 -1.25
N ALA A 132 8.07 -12.57 -0.36
CA ALA A 132 6.72 -13.01 -0.68
C ALA A 132 5.78 -11.81 -0.91
N ALA A 133 5.92 -10.74 -0.12
CA ALA A 133 5.20 -9.48 -0.36
C ALA A 133 5.53 -8.89 -1.73
N LEU A 134 6.82 -8.81 -2.07
CA LEU A 134 7.28 -8.36 -3.38
C LEU A 134 6.71 -9.23 -4.51
N PHE A 135 6.83 -10.54 -4.38
CA PHE A 135 6.33 -11.48 -5.39
C PHE A 135 4.81 -11.38 -5.59
N PHE A 136 4.05 -11.26 -4.50
CA PHE A 136 2.61 -11.05 -4.54
C PHE A 136 2.25 -9.81 -5.37
N VAL A 137 2.88 -8.66 -5.10
CA VAL A 137 2.60 -7.40 -5.80
C VAL A 137 2.94 -7.52 -7.29
N ILE A 138 4.11 -8.08 -7.62
CA ILE A 138 4.54 -8.29 -9.00
C ILE A 138 3.53 -9.17 -9.74
N LYS A 139 3.15 -10.31 -9.15
CA LYS A 139 2.22 -11.25 -9.76
C LYS A 139 0.83 -10.64 -9.92
N PHE A 140 0.34 -9.92 -8.91
CA PHE A 140 -0.93 -9.23 -8.97
C PHE A 140 -1.00 -8.25 -10.14
N PHE A 141 0.03 -7.41 -10.30
CA PHE A 141 0.07 -6.46 -11.39
C PHE A 141 0.35 -7.11 -12.75
N TYR A 142 1.10 -8.21 -12.81
CA TYR A 142 1.21 -8.97 -14.06
C TYR A 142 -0.16 -9.51 -14.51
N GLU A 143 -0.90 -10.14 -13.60
CA GLU A 143 -2.25 -10.64 -13.85
C GLU A 143 -3.21 -9.50 -14.28
N HIS A 144 -3.12 -8.36 -13.60
CA HIS A 144 -4.05 -7.26 -13.82
C HIS A 144 -3.68 -6.38 -15.03
N PHE A 145 -2.43 -5.95 -15.13
CA PHE A 145 -1.97 -5.03 -16.17
C PHE A 145 -1.59 -5.74 -17.46
N VAL A 146 -0.96 -6.91 -17.40
CA VAL A 146 -0.49 -7.63 -18.59
C VAL A 146 -1.58 -8.57 -19.09
N LEU A 147 -2.11 -9.43 -18.22
CA LEU A 147 -3.14 -10.42 -18.60
C LEU A 147 -4.57 -9.86 -18.57
N LYS A 148 -4.75 -8.59 -18.18
CA LYS A 148 -6.04 -7.86 -18.19
C LYS A 148 -7.13 -8.54 -17.36
N LYS A 149 -6.76 -9.29 -16.32
CA LYS A 149 -7.72 -9.93 -15.42
C LYS A 149 -8.37 -8.91 -14.48
N SER A 150 -9.53 -9.28 -13.93
CA SER A 150 -10.20 -8.45 -12.92
C SER A 150 -9.35 -8.34 -11.65
N ILE A 151 -9.65 -7.37 -10.78
CA ILE A 151 -8.98 -7.24 -9.47
C ILE A 151 -9.14 -8.50 -8.62
N VAL A 152 -10.33 -9.12 -8.64
CA VAL A 152 -10.61 -10.33 -7.86
C VAL A 152 -9.81 -11.51 -8.41
N ASP A 153 -9.80 -11.70 -9.72
CA ASP A 153 -9.07 -12.80 -10.34
C ASP A 153 -7.55 -12.64 -10.19
N SER A 154 -7.05 -11.41 -10.29
CA SER A 154 -5.64 -11.09 -10.09
C SER A 154 -5.20 -11.40 -8.66
N TYR A 155 -6.02 -11.01 -7.67
CA TYR A 155 -5.81 -11.38 -6.27
C TYR A 155 -5.84 -12.90 -6.05
N ASN A 156 -6.90 -13.57 -6.52
CA ASN A 156 -7.05 -15.01 -6.34
C ASN A 156 -5.89 -15.81 -6.94
N ASN A 157 -5.38 -15.39 -8.10
CA ASN A 157 -4.22 -16.04 -8.71
C ASN A 157 -2.91 -15.69 -7.98
N SER A 158 -2.85 -14.57 -7.26
CA SER A 158 -1.63 -14.13 -6.56
C SER A 158 -1.44 -14.76 -5.19
N ILE A 159 -2.51 -15.19 -4.53
CA ILE A 159 -2.45 -15.83 -3.20
C ILE A 159 -2.19 -17.35 -3.22
N ILE A 160 -2.21 -18.00 -4.38
CA ILE A 160 -2.17 -19.49 -4.46
C ILE A 160 -0.76 -20.08 -4.61
N ASN A 161 0.30 -19.33 -4.32
CA ASN A 161 1.68 -19.80 -4.58
C ASN A 161 2.29 -20.56 -3.40
N ASP A 162 2.16 -20.02 -2.20
CA ASP A 162 2.76 -20.54 -0.96
C ASP A 162 1.97 -20.04 0.25
N ASP A 163 2.39 -20.42 1.46
CA ASP A 163 1.71 -20.03 2.69
C ASP A 163 1.86 -18.54 3.00
N GLU A 164 2.97 -17.92 2.60
CA GLU A 164 3.23 -16.48 2.79
C GLU A 164 2.29 -15.62 1.94
N THR A 165 2.17 -15.89 0.64
CA THR A 165 1.27 -15.16 -0.25
C THR A 165 -0.20 -15.35 0.10
N ARG A 166 -0.57 -16.44 0.79
CA ARG A 166 -1.93 -16.67 1.33
C ARG A 166 -2.28 -15.73 2.50
N LEU A 167 -1.31 -15.07 3.10
CA LEU A 167 -1.56 -14.09 4.16
C LEU A 167 -2.26 -12.83 3.63
N TYR A 168 -2.16 -12.54 2.33
CA TYR A 168 -2.88 -11.42 1.75
C TYR A 168 -4.39 -11.63 1.80
N LYS A 169 -5.10 -10.58 2.22
CA LYS A 169 -6.56 -10.49 2.22
C LYS A 169 -7.01 -9.33 1.34
N LEU A 170 -8.13 -9.52 0.66
CA LEU A 170 -8.80 -8.49 -0.14
C LEU A 170 -10.08 -8.01 0.55
N PHE A 171 -10.21 -6.69 0.65
CA PHE A 171 -11.33 -5.98 1.27
C PHE A 171 -11.93 -4.99 0.25
N LYS A 172 -13.26 -4.91 0.20
CA LYS A 172 -14.03 -4.07 -0.72
C LYS A 172 -15.29 -3.55 -0.08
#